data_AF-A0A4P6H767-F1
#
_entry.id   AF-A0A4P6H767-F1
#
_cell.length_a   1.000
_cell.length_b   1.000
_cell.length_c   1.000
_cell.angle_alpha   90.00
_cell.angle_beta   90.00
_cell.angle_gamma   90.00
#
_symmetry.space_group_name_H-M   'P 1'
#
loop_
_entity.id
_entity.type
_entity.pdbx_description
1 polymer ?
#
loop_
_entity_poly.entity_id
_entity_poly.type
_entity_poly.pdbx_seq_one_letter_code
_entity_poly.pdbx_strand_id
1 'polypeptide(L)'
;MKRKVFALLAATAVLTGSQTAQAATKAEIKAANDRCVKSYASIPLSTKEEIRGFMGVSKERAPALFCQRLVRAFVSGRITFSDLNRLQENRSTEIWKVIKGR
;
A
#
# COMPACT_ATOMS: atom_id res chain seq x y z
N MET A 1 8.72 15.12 5.09
CA MET A 1 8.64 13.65 5.04
C MET A 1 8.01 13.02 6.29
N LYS A 2 8.29 13.47 7.52
CA LYS A 2 7.94 12.79 8.80
C LYS A 2 6.45 12.63 9.20
N ARG A 3 5.47 13.20 8.48
CA ARG A 3 4.04 13.18 8.91
C ARG A 3 3.02 12.80 7.84
N LYS A 4 3.43 12.62 6.58
CA LYS A 4 2.49 12.47 5.45
C LYS A 4 2.24 11.01 5.01
N VAL A 5 2.93 10.05 5.64
CA VAL A 5 2.76 8.59 5.41
C VAL A 5 1.67 7.99 6.32
N PHE A 6 1.15 8.75 7.29
CA PHE A 6 0.04 8.34 8.17
C PHE A 6 -1.21 7.87 7.39
N ALA A 7 -1.44 8.45 6.21
CA ALA A 7 -2.61 8.11 5.39
C ALA A 7 -2.50 6.73 4.70
N LEU A 8 -1.30 6.16 4.63
CA LEU A 8 -1.00 4.87 3.99
C LEU A 8 -1.39 3.68 4.89
N LEU A 9 -1.46 3.92 6.21
CA LEU A 9 -1.73 2.91 7.24
C LEU A 9 -3.23 2.64 7.49
N ALA A 10 -4.12 3.57 7.11
CA ALA A 10 -5.55 3.36 7.31
C ALA A 10 -6.17 2.36 6.32
N ALA A 11 -5.48 2.05 5.21
CA ALA A 11 -5.98 1.16 4.16
C ALA A 11 -5.68 -0.33 4.41
N THR A 12 -4.72 -0.67 5.28
CA THR A 12 -4.25 -2.04 5.48
C THR A 12 -4.81 -2.71 6.74
N ALA A 13 -5.43 -1.96 7.65
CA ALA A 13 -5.95 -2.44 8.93
C ALA A 13 -7.13 -3.44 8.84
N VAL A 14 -7.48 -3.97 7.66
CA VAL A 14 -8.59 -4.93 7.47
C VAL A 14 -8.11 -6.34 7.12
N LEU A 15 -6.80 -6.59 7.06
CA LEU A 15 -6.28 -7.97 7.03
C LEU A 15 -6.19 -8.60 8.43
N THR A 16 -6.59 -7.87 9.49
CA THR A 16 -6.53 -8.33 10.88
C THR A 16 -7.72 -9.19 11.31
N GLY A 17 -8.63 -9.53 10.40
CA GLY A 17 -9.65 -10.56 10.61
C GLY A 17 -9.05 -11.97 10.49
N SER A 18 -8.22 -12.37 11.46
CA SER A 18 -7.93 -13.77 11.84
C SER A 18 -7.39 -14.75 10.79
N GLN A 19 -7.01 -14.32 9.59
CA GLN A 19 -6.45 -15.22 8.58
C GLN A 19 -5.07 -14.72 8.19
N THR A 20 -4.07 -15.57 8.49
CA THR A 20 -2.72 -15.48 7.94
C THR A 20 -2.76 -14.95 6.51
N ALA A 21 -2.00 -13.89 6.21
CA ALA A 21 -1.97 -13.25 4.90
C ALA A 21 -1.79 -14.24 3.72
N GLN A 22 -1.26 -15.42 4.01
CA GLN A 22 -1.07 -16.57 3.13
C GLN A 22 -2.37 -17.30 2.69
N ALA A 23 -3.55 -17.01 3.27
CA ALA A 23 -4.81 -17.72 2.98
C ALA A 23 -5.93 -16.82 2.42
N ALA A 24 -5.63 -15.56 2.06
CA ALA A 24 -6.65 -14.63 1.56
C ALA A 24 -7.28 -15.14 0.25
N THR A 25 -8.60 -15.28 0.25
CA THR A 25 -9.41 -15.65 -0.91
C THR A 25 -9.36 -14.55 -1.98
N LYS A 26 -9.66 -14.93 -3.24
CA LYS A 26 -9.78 -13.97 -4.35
C LYS A 26 -10.76 -12.83 -4.06
N ALA A 27 -11.85 -13.11 -3.35
CA ALA A 27 -12.85 -12.12 -2.96
C ALA A 27 -12.30 -11.13 -1.93
N GLU A 28 -11.56 -11.61 -0.93
CA GLU A 28 -10.92 -10.77 0.09
C GLU A 28 -9.83 -9.87 -0.53
N ILE A 29 -9.03 -10.41 -1.46
CA ILE A 29 -8.02 -9.64 -2.20
C ILE A 29 -8.68 -8.52 -3.02
N LYS A 30 -9.81 -8.79 -3.67
CA LYS A 30 -10.56 -7.78 -4.42
C LYS A 30 -11.09 -6.69 -3.47
N ALA A 31 -11.73 -7.08 -2.36
CA ALA A 31 -12.26 -6.14 -1.38
C ALA A 31 -11.15 -5.26 -0.76
N ALA A 32 -9.96 -5.82 -0.51
CA ALA A 32 -8.81 -5.07 -0.02
C ALA A 32 -8.32 -4.03 -1.05
N ASN A 33 -8.28 -4.39 -2.34
CA ASN A 33 -7.93 -3.44 -3.41
C ASN A 33 -8.94 -2.31 -3.52
N ASP A 34 -10.24 -2.62 -3.56
CA ASP A 34 -11.31 -1.62 -3.68
C ASP A 34 -11.26 -0.62 -2.50
N ARG A 35 -11.04 -1.12 -1.28
CA ARG A 35 -10.85 -0.28 -0.09
C ARG A 35 -9.59 0.57 -0.18
N CYS A 36 -8.47 0.00 -0.60
CA CYS A 36 -7.22 0.76 -0.77
C CYS A 36 -7.41 1.90 -1.78
N VAL A 37 -8.07 1.67 -2.92
CA VAL A 37 -8.31 2.71 -3.93
C VAL A 37 -9.20 3.81 -3.35
N LYS A 38 -10.23 3.45 -2.56
CA LYS A 38 -11.07 4.42 -1.86
C LYS A 38 -10.27 5.26 -0.86
N SER A 39 -9.38 4.64 -0.08
CA SER A 39 -8.48 5.34 0.85
C SER A 39 -7.41 6.16 0.14
N TYR A 40 -6.97 5.76 -1.06
CA TYR A 40 -6.03 6.54 -1.87
C TYR A 40 -6.59 7.93 -2.20
N ALA A 41 -7.92 8.04 -2.35
CA ALA A 41 -8.57 9.34 -2.59
C ALA A 41 -8.36 10.34 -1.43
N SER A 42 -8.25 9.87 -0.19
CA SER A 42 -8.12 10.73 1.00
C SER A 42 -6.67 11.10 1.35
N ILE A 43 -5.66 10.55 0.66
CA ILE A 43 -4.27 10.92 0.93
C ILE A 43 -3.92 12.31 0.35
N PRO A 44 -3.00 13.07 0.94
CA PRO A 44 -2.62 14.40 0.46
C PRO A 44 -2.12 14.42 -0.99
N LEU A 45 -2.39 15.49 -1.74
CA LEU A 45 -1.93 15.64 -3.13
C LEU A 45 -0.41 15.44 -3.28
N SER A 46 0.39 16.05 -2.40
CA SER A 46 1.85 15.88 -2.42
C SER A 46 2.26 14.42 -2.30
N THR A 47 1.52 13.62 -1.52
CA THR A 47 1.79 12.18 -1.37
C THR A 47 1.39 11.42 -2.64
N LYS A 48 0.28 11.78 -3.28
CA LYS A 48 -0.13 11.21 -4.57
C LYS A 48 0.91 11.48 -5.66
N GLU A 49 1.46 12.69 -5.70
CA GLU A 49 2.49 13.08 -6.65
C GLU A 49 3.82 12.35 -6.42
N GLU A 50 4.21 12.18 -5.16
CA GLU A 50 5.38 11.41 -4.76
C GLU A 50 5.24 9.94 -5.16
N ILE A 51 4.11 9.29 -4.82
CA ILE A 51 3.82 7.90 -5.22
C ILE A 51 3.88 7.77 -6.75
N ARG A 52 3.21 8.68 -7.47
CA ARG A 52 3.20 8.70 -8.94
C ARG A 52 4.62 8.82 -9.51
N GLY A 53 5.40 9.79 -9.04
CA GLY A 53 6.76 10.03 -9.50
C GLY A 53 7.68 8.85 -9.19
N PHE A 54 7.53 8.28 -7.99
CA PHE A 54 8.28 7.11 -7.55
C PHE A 54 7.99 5.86 -8.39
N MET A 55 6.70 5.63 -8.70
CA MET A 55 6.25 4.49 -9.52
C MET A 55 6.47 4.70 -11.02
N GLY A 56 6.70 5.93 -11.48
CA GLY A 56 6.89 6.26 -12.89
C GLY A 56 5.63 6.03 -13.74
N VAL A 57 4.44 6.28 -13.19
CA VAL A 57 3.16 6.04 -13.87
C VAL A 57 2.33 7.32 -14.01
N SER A 58 1.28 7.28 -14.84
CA SER A 58 0.35 8.40 -14.99
C SER A 58 -0.52 8.61 -13.73
N LYS A 59 -1.16 9.79 -13.61
CA LYS A 59 -2.04 10.12 -12.48
C LYS A 59 -3.23 9.15 -12.38
N GLU A 60 -3.76 8.74 -13.52
CA GLU A 60 -4.94 7.89 -13.66
C GLU A 60 -4.62 6.44 -13.28
N ARG A 61 -3.39 5.99 -13.60
CA ARG A 61 -2.93 4.62 -13.34
C ARG A 61 -2.41 4.42 -11.92
N ALA A 62 -1.95 5.48 -11.26
CA ALA A 62 -1.32 5.41 -9.95
C ALA A 62 -2.18 4.72 -8.87
N PRO A 63 -3.47 5.08 -8.66
CA PRO A 63 -4.25 4.52 -7.54
C PRO A 63 -4.42 3.01 -7.65
N ALA A 64 -4.86 2.53 -8.80
CA ALA A 64 -5.13 1.11 -9.03
C ALA A 64 -3.84 0.27 -8.94
N LEU A 65 -2.76 0.71 -9.58
CA LEU A 65 -1.51 -0.04 -9.59
C LEU A 65 -0.82 -0.04 -8.22
N PHE A 66 -0.86 1.09 -7.51
CA PHE A 66 -0.29 1.21 -6.17
C PHE A 66 -0.98 0.22 -5.22
N CYS A 67 -2.31 0.25 -5.19
CA CYS A 67 -3.10 -0.61 -4.33
C CYS A 67 -2.93 -2.09 -4.66
N GLN A 68 -2.92 -2.43 -5.96
CA GLN A 68 -2.66 -3.80 -6.40
C GLN A 68 -1.31 -4.33 -5.90
N ARG A 69 -0.25 -3.53 -6.01
CA ARG A 69 1.09 -3.93 -5.57
C ARG A 69 1.18 -4.05 -4.05
N LEU A 70 0.60 -3.10 -3.33
CA LEU A 70 0.58 -3.10 -1.87
C LEU A 70 -0.18 -4.32 -1.33
N VAL A 71 -1.40 -4.58 -1.82
CA VAL A 71 -2.21 -5.72 -1.37
C VAL A 71 -1.53 -7.05 -1.70
N ARG A 72 -0.96 -7.20 -2.91
CA ARG A 72 -0.20 -8.42 -3.27
C ARG A 72 1.01 -8.64 -2.38
N ALA A 73 1.72 -7.57 -2.04
CA ALA A 73 2.88 -7.64 -1.17
C ALA A 73 2.51 -8.06 0.26
N PHE A 74 1.37 -7.57 0.76
CA PHE A 74 0.80 -8.00 2.03
C PHE A 74 0.40 -9.47 2.03
N VAL A 75 -0.38 -9.90 1.04
CA VAL A 75 -0.86 -11.28 0.90
C VAL A 75 0.30 -12.27 0.76
N SER A 76 1.33 -11.89 0.01
CA SER A 76 2.54 -12.73 -0.14
C SER A 76 3.50 -12.69 1.04
N GLY A 77 3.21 -11.88 2.08
CA GLY A 77 4.09 -11.71 3.23
C GLY A 77 5.38 -10.92 2.94
N ARG A 78 5.53 -10.36 1.73
CA ARG A 78 6.67 -9.50 1.36
C ARG A 78 6.66 -8.15 2.09
N ILE A 79 5.49 -7.72 2.56
CA ILE A 79 5.32 -6.56 3.43
C ILE A 79 4.47 -6.99 4.61
N THR A 80 4.96 -6.71 5.81
CA THR A 80 4.24 -6.92 7.06
C THR A 80 3.73 -5.59 7.62
N PHE A 81 2.84 -5.65 8.61
CA PHE A 81 2.45 -4.45 9.37
C PHE A 81 3.64 -3.80 10.08
N SER A 82 4.59 -4.61 10.56
CA SER A 82 5.84 -4.13 11.16
C SER A 82 6.65 -3.30 10.16
N ASP A 83 6.69 -3.71 8.89
CA ASP A 83 7.38 -2.96 7.83
C ASP A 83 6.70 -1.61 7.55
N LEU A 84 5.36 -1.56 7.59
CA LEU A 84 4.64 -0.29 7.46
C LEU A 84 4.88 0.65 8.64
N ASN A 85 4.96 0.13 9.86
CA ASN A 85 5.29 0.96 11.02
C ASN A 85 6.71 1.54 10.89
N ARG A 86 7.64 0.80 10.29
CA ARG A 86 9.02 1.27 10.02
C ARG A 86 9.12 2.27 8.86
N LEU A 87 8.09 2.41 8.01
CA LEU A 87 8.04 3.52 7.03
C LEU A 87 8.03 4.89 7.70
N GLN A 88 7.50 4.98 8.93
CA GLN A 88 7.51 6.21 9.72
C GLN A 88 8.93 6.69 10.05
N GLU A 89 9.90 5.76 10.08
CA GLU A 89 11.31 6.04 10.39
C GLU A 89 12.16 6.37 9.16
N ASN A 90 11.55 6.50 7.97
CA ASN A 90 12.28 6.77 6.72
C ASN A 90 13.27 5.66 6.30
N ARG A 91 13.14 4.44 6.86
CA ARG A 91 14.12 3.34 6.66
C ARG A 91 13.78 2.32 5.58
N SER A 92 12.54 2.23 5.10
CA SER A 92 12.15 1.06 4.28
C SER A 92 12.23 1.31 2.78
N THR A 93 13.45 1.22 2.22
CA THR A 93 13.68 1.18 0.76
C THR A 93 13.06 -0.06 0.11
N GLU A 94 12.92 -1.16 0.86
CA GLU A 94 12.44 -2.44 0.32
C GLU A 94 10.95 -2.41 0.01
N ILE A 95 10.12 -1.82 0.89
CA ILE A 95 8.70 -1.61 0.60
C ILE A 95 8.53 -0.78 -0.67
N TRP A 96 9.34 0.26 -0.81
CA TRP A 96 9.34 1.11 -1.99
C TRP A 96 9.78 0.33 -3.24
N LYS A 97 10.80 -0.55 -3.17
CA LYS A 97 11.15 -1.44 -4.30
C LYS A 97 9.97 -2.31 -4.74
N VAL A 98 9.28 -2.93 -3.78
CA VAL A 98 8.08 -3.75 -4.05
C VAL A 98 6.97 -2.91 -4.70
N ILE A 99 6.71 -1.70 -4.20
CA ILE A 99 5.74 -0.76 -4.79
C ILE A 99 6.18 -0.32 -6.19
N LYS A 100 7.47 -0.22 -6.47
CA LYS A 100 8.03 0.06 -7.80
C LYS A 100 7.92 -1.14 -8.75
N GLY A 101 7.73 -2.34 -8.23
CA GLY A 101 7.71 -3.59 -8.98
C GLY A 101 9.11 -4.17 -9.22
N ARG A 102 10.05 -3.90 -8.31
CA ARG A 102 11.38 -4.49 -8.26
C ARG A 102 11.51 -5.48 -7.10
#